data_AF-A0A429Y1J0-F1
#
_entry.id   AF-A0A429Y1J0-F1
#
_cell.length_a   1.000
_cell.length_b   1.000
_cell.length_c   1.000
_cell.angle_alpha   90.00
_cell.angle_beta   90.00
_cell.angle_gamma   90.00
#
_symmetry.space_group_name_H-M   'P 1'
#
loop_
_entity.id
_entity.type
_entity.pdbx_description
1 polymer ?
#
loop_
_entity_poly.entity_id
_entity_poly.type
_entity_poly.pdbx_seq_one_letter_code
_entity_poly.pdbx_strand_id
1 'polypeptide(L)' 'MSVEKIKEEIKQLELRIKVLKIQAGKIQQACDHQFSGNEYFETCTKCSKVNVLYY' A
#
# COMPACT_ATOMS: atom_id res chain seq x y z
N MET A 1 -28.03 -11.18 3.22
CA MET A 1 -26.90 -11.70 2.42
C MET A 1 -26.46 -13.02 3.00
N SER A 2 -26.16 -14.02 2.17
CA SER A 2 -25.67 -15.32 2.63
C SER A 2 -24.17 -15.28 2.86
N VAL A 3 -23.65 -16.15 3.74
CA VAL A 3 -22.22 -16.27 4.04
C VAL A 3 -21.38 -16.49 2.76
N GLU A 4 -21.92 -17.22 1.78
CA GLU A 4 -21.26 -17.44 0.49
C GLU A 4 -21.08 -16.14 -0.33
N LYS A 5 -22.08 -15.26 -0.33
CA LYS A 5 -21.99 -13.96 -1.01
C LYS A 5 -20.94 -13.06 -0.34
N ILE A 6 -20.88 -13.08 1.00
CA ILE A 6 -19.87 -12.35 1.75
C ILE A 6 -18.46 -12.86 1.42
N LYS A 7 -18.27 -14.19 1.32
CA LYS A 7 -16.98 -14.78 0.91
C LYS A 7 -16.57 -14.39 -0.51
N GLU A 8 -17.53 -14.33 -1.43
CA GLU A 8 -17.28 -13.87 -2.80
C GLU A 8 -16.87 -12.38 -2.82
N GLU A 9 -17.59 -11.54 -2.09
CA GLU A 9 -17.27 -10.10 -1.96
C GLU A 9 -15.86 -9.89 -1.37
N ILE A 10 -15.49 -10.65 -0.33
CA ILE A 10 -14.14 -10.62 0.23
C ILE A 10 -13.11 -10.95 -0.86
N LYS A 11 -13.29 -12.04 -1.62
CA LYS A 11 -12.36 -12.40 -2.70
C LYS A 11 -12.23 -11.30 -3.75
N GLN A 12 -13.33 -10.68 -4.16
CA GLN A 12 -13.30 -9.59 -5.13
C GLN A 12 -12.57 -8.35 -4.59
N LEU A 13 -12.81 -8.01 -3.32
CA LEU A 13 -12.10 -6.92 -2.65
C LEU A 13 -10.61 -7.21 -2.53
N GLU A 14 -10.21 -8.44 -2.19
CA GLU A 14 -8.79 -8.84 -2.13
C GLU A 14 -8.10 -8.71 -3.48
N LEU A 15 -8.75 -9.13 -4.58
CA LEU A 15 -8.23 -8.95 -5.93
C LEU A 15 -8.06 -7.46 -6.26
N ARG A 16 -9.04 -6.64 -5.90
CA ARG A 16 -8.98 -5.19 -6.13
C ARG A 16 -7.86 -4.54 -5.32
N ILE A 17 -7.70 -4.92 -4.06
CA ILE A 17 -6.60 -4.49 -3.20
C ILE A 17 -5.26 -4.89 -3.83
N LYS A 18 -5.13 -6.10 -4.37
CA LYS A 18 -3.90 -6.56 -5.03
C LYS A 18 -3.53 -5.70 -6.23
N VAL A 19 -4.51 -5.36 -7.08
CA VAL A 19 -4.30 -4.46 -8.23
C VAL A 19 -3.88 -3.07 -7.78
N LEU A 20 -4.55 -2.51 -6.78
CA LEU A 20 -4.23 -1.19 -6.24
C LEU A 20 -2.83 -1.15 -5.61
N LYS A 21 -2.41 -2.21 -4.90
CA LYS A 21 -1.05 -2.34 -4.38
C LYS A 21 0.01 -2.35 -5.48
N ILE A 22 -0.24 -3.04 -6.59
CA ILE A 22 0.66 -3.04 -7.75
C ILE A 22 0.77 -1.62 -8.35
N GLN A 23 -0.35 -0.93 -8.49
CA GLN A 23 -0.36 0.46 -9.00
C GLN A 23 0.38 1.41 -8.06
N ALA A 24 0.11 1.33 -6.76
CA ALA A 24 0.83 2.10 -5.75
C ALA A 24 2.33 1.82 -5.81
N GLY A 25 2.73 0.55 -5.95
CA GLY A 25 4.13 0.16 -6.13
C GLY A 25 4.78 0.79 -7.35
N LYS A 26 4.09 0.84 -8.50
CA LYS A 26 4.59 1.53 -9.70
C LYS A 26 4.78 3.04 -9.49
N ILE A 27 3.81 3.69 -8.84
CA ILE A 27 3.90 5.12 -8.51
C ILE A 27 5.08 5.36 -7.56
N GLN A 28 5.24 4.50 -6.56
CA GLN A 28 6.35 4.58 -5.61
C GLN A 28 7.70 4.36 -6.31
N GLN A 29 7.82 3.40 -7.24
CA GLN A 29 9.06 3.17 -8.00
C GLN A 29 9.45 4.34 -8.91
N ALA A 30 8.47 5.02 -9.50
CA ALA A 30 8.69 6.18 -10.36
C ALA A 30 8.80 7.50 -9.56
N CYS A 31 8.59 7.46 -8.25
CA CYS A 31 8.62 8.64 -7.40
C CYS A 31 10.07 9.06 -7.13
N ASP A 32 10.37 10.32 -7.40
CA ASP A 32 11.55 11.00 -6.85
C ASP A 32 11.34 11.21 -5.35
N HIS A 33 11.74 10.22 -4.55
CA HIS A 33 11.36 10.14 -3.15
C HIS A 33 11.96 11.28 -2.34
N GLN A 34 11.09 11.99 -1.62
CA GLN A 34 11.49 12.92 -0.58
C GLN A 34 10.95 12.38 0.74
N PHE A 35 11.82 11.72 1.49
CA PHE A 35 11.46 11.13 2.76
C PHE A 35 11.53 12.16 3.89
N SER A 36 10.56 12.08 4.79
CA SER A 36 10.49 12.88 6.01
C SER A 36 10.01 11.98 7.15
N GLY A 37 10.65 12.07 8.30
CA GLY A 37 10.30 11.24 9.44
C GLY A 37 11.31 11.39 10.58
N ASN A 38 11.40 10.36 11.40
CA ASN A 38 12.28 10.31 12.57
C ASN A 38 13.25 9.11 12.46
N GLU A 39 14.00 8.87 13.54
CA GLU A 39 14.97 7.78 13.63
C GLU A 39 14.37 6.36 13.47
N TYR A 40 13.04 6.20 13.63
CA TYR A 40 12.37 4.90 13.57
C TYR A 40 11.77 4.62 12.19
N PHE A 41 11.18 5.64 11.56
CA PHE A 41 10.57 5.53 10.25
C PHE A 41 10.64 6.84 9.49
N GLU A 42 10.74 6.71 8.19
CA GLU A 42 10.64 7.81 7.26
C GLU A 42 9.52 7.55 6.25
N THR A 43 8.77 8.58 5.91
CA THR A 43 7.67 8.49 4.95
C THR A 43 7.90 9.46 3.80
N CYS A 44 7.75 8.97 2.57
CA CYS A 44 7.81 9.84 1.41
C CYS A 44 6.63 10.81 1.43
N THR A 45 6.91 12.11 1.41
CA THR A 45 5.88 13.16 1.42
C THR A 45 5.03 13.18 0.15
N LYS A 46 5.54 12.61 -0.95
CA LYS A 46 4.89 12.60 -2.27
C LYS A 46 4.06 11.35 -2.54
N CYS A 47 4.53 10.17 -2.12
CA CYS A 47 3.89 8.88 -2.46
C CYS A 47 3.57 7.99 -1.26
N SER A 48 3.74 8.53 -0.04
CA SER A 48 3.43 7.86 1.23
C SER A 48 4.11 6.51 1.41
N LYS A 49 5.23 6.27 0.69
CA LYS A 49 6.08 5.10 0.92
C LYS A 49 6.72 5.23 2.29
N VAL A 50 6.51 4.24 3.16
CA VAL A 50 7.13 4.17 4.48
C VAL A 50 8.34 3.28 4.40
N ASN A 51 9.48 3.77 4.85
CA ASN A 51 10.65 2.95 5.15
C ASN A 51 10.78 2.86 6.67
N VAL A 52 10.90 1.64 7.20
CA VAL A 52 11.23 1.41 8.60
C VAL A 52 12.75 1.32 8.68
N LEU A 53 13.37 2.14 9.53
CA LEU A 53 14.82 2.29 9.60
C LEU A 53 15.47 1.38 10.66
N TYR A 54 14.68 0.80 11.55
CA TYR A 54 15.15 -0.04 12.65
C TYR A 54 14.47 -1.42 12.62
N TYR A 55 15.27 -2.49 12.70
CA TYR A 55 14.86 -3.90 12.71
C TYR A 55 15.18 -4.54 14.06
#